data_AF-A0A8T0T7V3-F1
#
_entry.id   AF-A0A8T0T7V3-F1
#
_cell.length_a   1.000
_cell.length_b   1.000
_cell.length_c   1.000
_cell.angle_alpha   90.00
_cell.angle_beta   90.00
_cell.angle_gamma   90.00
#
_symmetry.space_group_name_H-M   'P 1'
#
loop_
_entity.id
_entity.type
_entity.pdbx_description
1 polymer ?
#
loop_
_entity_poly.entity_id
_entity_poly.type
_entity_poly.pdbx_seq_one_letter_code
_entity_poly.pdbx_strand_id
1 'polypeptide(L)'
;MLSRSRLKSASNPDAILALLSGVGLSSADIAEVLVAHPLLLRGSPKKIGPRLHALRDRLGLSTPQIACFLLVGSRALRRCDVVPKLEFLISFFGSFEQLLAIIKKSDRILEADVERVLNPNIALLRQWGLSVRDIAQLCSHHARMLTCSPERIKEFLLRAEELGVPRSSRMFKYAVSVVLDITKEKAAHKLKFLKSTLGCSESEAAIAVNANYPAIV
;
A
#
# COMPACT_ATOMS: atom_id res chain seq x y z
N MET A 1 -45.00 -8.02 -25.57
CA MET A 1 -44.60 -8.16 -24.15
C MET A 1 -43.31 -8.95 -24.08
N LEU A 2 -42.16 -8.26 -24.00
CA LEU A 2 -40.86 -8.92 -23.78
C LEU A 2 -40.51 -8.84 -22.30
N SER A 3 -40.08 -9.98 -21.79
CA SER A 3 -40.13 -10.38 -20.40
C SER A 3 -39.14 -9.61 -19.51
N ARG A 4 -39.71 -8.93 -18.51
CA ARG A 4 -39.05 -8.21 -17.41
C ARG A 4 -38.47 -9.17 -16.36
N SER A 5 -37.81 -10.24 -16.77
CA SER A 5 -37.48 -11.39 -15.90
C SER A 5 -36.02 -11.82 -16.04
N ARG A 6 -35.11 -11.03 -15.45
CA ARG A 6 -33.83 -11.51 -14.83
C ARG A 6 -32.94 -10.45 -14.15
N LEU A 7 -33.38 -9.21 -13.96
CA LEU A 7 -32.66 -8.22 -13.14
C LEU A 7 -33.37 -8.00 -11.79
N LYS A 8 -33.40 -9.04 -10.94
CA LYS A 8 -33.48 -8.80 -9.49
C LYS A 8 -32.13 -8.21 -9.08
N SER A 9 -31.90 -6.94 -9.40
CA SER A 9 -30.62 -6.30 -9.10
C SER A 9 -30.47 -6.18 -7.59
N ALA A 10 -29.47 -6.85 -7.02
CA ALA A 10 -29.06 -6.61 -5.64
C ALA A 10 -28.45 -5.21 -5.44
N SER A 11 -28.26 -4.44 -6.52
CA SER A 11 -27.86 -3.04 -6.47
C SER A 11 -29.09 -2.13 -6.36
N ASN A 12 -29.08 -1.26 -5.37
CA ASN A 12 -30.04 -0.17 -5.22
C ASN A 12 -29.22 1.11 -5.04
N PRO A 13 -29.01 1.90 -6.12
CA PRO A 13 -28.21 3.12 -6.08
C PRO A 13 -28.69 4.12 -5.01
N ASP A 14 -30.00 4.31 -4.88
CA ASP A 14 -30.59 5.23 -3.89
C ASP A 14 -30.29 4.78 -2.46
N ALA A 15 -30.31 3.46 -2.22
CA ALA A 15 -29.92 2.91 -0.92
C ALA A 15 -28.41 3.08 -0.66
N ILE A 16 -27.55 3.03 -1.67
CA ILE A 16 -26.12 3.34 -1.50
C ILE A 16 -25.92 4.83 -1.19
N LEU A 17 -26.62 5.73 -1.87
CA LEU A 17 -26.59 7.17 -1.57
C LEU A 17 -27.04 7.45 -0.13
N ALA A 18 -28.17 6.87 0.28
CA ALA A 18 -28.69 7.00 1.64
C ALA A 18 -27.69 6.46 2.69
N LEU A 19 -26.98 5.37 2.40
CA LEU A 19 -25.92 4.85 3.28
C LEU A 19 -24.74 5.82 3.41
N LEU A 20 -24.28 6.41 2.30
CA LEU A 20 -23.18 7.37 2.30
C LEU A 20 -23.55 8.64 3.09
N SER A 21 -24.75 9.19 2.88
CA SER A 21 -25.27 10.29 3.68
C SER A 21 -25.47 9.91 5.14
N GLY A 22 -25.91 8.68 5.42
CA GLY A 22 -26.14 8.17 6.78
C GLY A 22 -24.87 8.00 7.62
N VAL A 23 -23.70 7.85 6.99
CA VAL A 23 -22.40 7.91 7.68
C VAL A 23 -21.81 9.34 7.73
N GLY A 24 -22.58 10.33 7.29
CA GLY A 24 -22.30 11.76 7.47
C GLY A 24 -21.59 12.45 6.31
N LEU A 25 -21.34 11.78 5.18
CA LEU A 25 -20.71 12.44 4.02
C LEU A 25 -21.59 13.58 3.50
N SER A 26 -20.96 14.69 3.13
CA SER A 26 -21.65 15.78 2.46
C SER A 26 -22.05 15.39 1.03
N SER A 27 -23.03 16.08 0.46
CA SER A 27 -23.40 15.88 -0.95
C SER A 27 -22.21 16.10 -1.91
N ALA A 28 -21.28 16.98 -1.56
CA ALA A 28 -20.06 17.24 -2.33
C ALA A 28 -19.10 16.04 -2.27
N ASP A 29 -18.83 15.51 -1.07
CA ASP A 29 -17.96 14.33 -0.90
C ASP A 29 -18.54 13.11 -1.62
N ILE A 30 -19.87 12.91 -1.53
CA ILE A 30 -20.57 11.84 -2.23
C ILE A 30 -20.39 11.98 -3.74
N ALA A 31 -20.60 13.18 -4.28
CA ALA A 31 -20.41 13.44 -5.69
C ALA A 31 -18.98 13.14 -6.13
N GLU A 32 -17.97 13.59 -5.38
CA GLU A 32 -16.56 13.33 -5.67
C GLU A 32 -16.24 11.82 -5.69
N VAL A 33 -16.68 11.08 -4.66
CA VAL A 33 -16.49 9.63 -4.58
C VAL A 33 -17.15 8.91 -5.75
N LEU A 34 -18.34 9.33 -6.18
CA LEU A 34 -19.07 8.68 -7.26
C LEU A 34 -18.55 9.03 -8.65
N VAL A 35 -17.97 10.22 -8.83
CA VAL A 35 -17.20 10.56 -10.02
C VAL A 35 -15.96 9.67 -10.12
N ALA A 36 -15.23 9.49 -9.02
CA ALA A 36 -14.05 8.64 -8.99
C ALA A 36 -14.38 7.14 -9.11
N HIS A 37 -15.46 6.67 -8.48
CA HIS A 37 -15.82 5.25 -8.35
C HIS A 37 -17.30 4.98 -8.58
N PRO A 38 -17.83 5.17 -9.81
CA PRO A 38 -19.26 5.01 -10.10
C PRO A 38 -19.76 3.56 -9.89
N LEU A 39 -18.86 2.58 -9.88
CA LEU A 39 -19.19 1.18 -9.60
C LEU A 39 -19.64 0.94 -8.14
N LEU A 40 -19.42 1.90 -7.22
CA LEU A 40 -19.92 1.81 -5.86
C LEU A 40 -21.45 1.69 -5.81
N LEU A 41 -22.16 2.39 -6.71
CA LEU A 41 -23.64 2.32 -6.85
C LEU A 41 -24.13 0.94 -7.29
N ARG A 42 -23.29 0.13 -7.93
CA ARG A 42 -23.60 -1.25 -8.31
C ARG A 42 -23.42 -2.23 -7.15
N GLY A 43 -22.93 -1.77 -6.00
CA GLY A 43 -22.74 -2.59 -4.83
C GLY A 43 -24.06 -2.96 -4.14
N SER A 44 -24.01 -4.00 -3.31
CA SER A 44 -25.17 -4.40 -2.52
C SER A 44 -25.22 -3.58 -1.22
N PRO A 45 -26.31 -2.85 -0.93
CA PRO A 45 -26.45 -2.10 0.31
C PRO A 45 -26.29 -2.97 1.55
N LYS A 46 -26.77 -4.23 1.50
CA LYS A 46 -26.62 -5.21 2.60
C LYS A 46 -25.17 -5.58 2.91
N LYS A 47 -24.26 -5.45 1.92
CA LYS A 47 -22.82 -5.71 2.10
C LYS A 47 -22.05 -4.44 2.41
N ILE A 48 -22.35 -3.35 1.72
CA ILE A 48 -21.64 -2.07 1.86
C ILE A 48 -22.00 -1.38 3.17
N GLY A 49 -23.29 -1.40 3.56
CA GLY A 49 -23.79 -0.72 4.75
C GLY A 49 -23.02 -1.11 6.02
N PRO A 50 -22.95 -2.40 6.40
CA PRO A 50 -22.20 -2.81 7.58
C PRO A 50 -20.72 -2.43 7.51
N ARG A 51 -20.10 -2.52 6.33
CA ARG A 51 -18.69 -2.16 6.14
C ARG A 51 -18.47 -0.66 6.35
N LEU A 52 -19.33 0.20 5.82
CA LEU A 52 -19.27 1.65 6.00
C LEU A 52 -19.42 2.04 7.47
N HIS A 53 -20.41 1.46 8.17
CA HIS A 53 -20.60 1.72 9.59
C HIS A 53 -19.40 1.27 10.41
N ALA A 54 -18.84 0.08 10.09
CA ALA A 54 -17.66 -0.43 10.78
C ALA A 54 -16.39 0.42 10.54
N LEU A 55 -16.26 1.16 9.44
CA LEU A 55 -15.18 2.16 9.28
C LEU A 55 -15.23 3.22 10.38
N ARG A 56 -16.43 3.67 10.77
CA ARG A 56 -16.62 4.63 11.87
C ARG A 56 -16.56 3.93 13.22
N ASP A 57 -17.41 2.94 13.42
CA ASP A 57 -17.73 2.40 14.74
C ASP A 57 -16.61 1.48 15.27
N ARG A 58 -15.88 0.80 14.37
CA ARG A 58 -14.79 -0.13 14.75
C ARG A 58 -13.40 0.46 14.57
N LEU A 59 -13.17 1.24 13.52
CA LEU A 59 -11.86 1.85 13.26
C LEU A 59 -11.75 3.30 13.78
N GLY A 60 -12.85 3.89 14.26
CA GLY A 60 -12.86 5.26 14.75
C GLY A 60 -12.63 6.32 13.67
N LEU A 61 -12.82 5.99 12.39
CA LEU A 61 -12.57 6.94 11.31
C LEU A 61 -13.63 8.06 11.33
N SER A 62 -13.15 9.30 11.29
CA SER A 62 -13.98 10.48 11.10
C SER A 62 -14.60 10.52 9.70
N THR A 63 -15.67 11.29 9.54
CA THR A 63 -16.33 11.48 8.22
C THR A 63 -15.35 11.90 7.11
N PRO A 64 -14.42 12.87 7.31
CA PRO A 64 -13.43 13.20 6.29
C PRO A 64 -12.47 12.06 5.96
N GLN A 65 -12.07 11.25 6.95
CA GLN A 65 -11.23 10.07 6.73
C GLN A 65 -11.98 8.99 5.95
N ILE A 66 -13.27 8.78 6.22
CA ILE A 66 -14.11 7.86 5.44
C ILE A 66 -14.23 8.33 3.98
N ALA A 67 -14.50 9.62 3.74
CA ALA A 67 -14.55 10.18 2.40
C ALA A 67 -13.22 9.97 1.67
N CYS A 68 -12.09 10.31 2.31
CA CYS A 68 -10.75 10.08 1.77
C CYS A 68 -10.47 8.60 1.47
N PHE A 69 -10.88 7.68 2.34
CA PHE A 69 -10.75 6.25 2.09
C PHE A 69 -11.56 5.85 0.86
N LEU A 70 -12.79 6.31 0.72
CA LEU A 70 -13.66 5.93 -0.40
C LEU A 70 -13.10 6.35 -1.75
N LEU A 71 -12.35 7.45 -1.83
CA LEU A 71 -11.66 7.87 -3.06
C LEU A 71 -10.59 6.89 -3.55
N VAL A 72 -10.09 6.01 -2.69
CA VAL A 72 -9.02 5.05 -3.05
C VAL A 72 -9.37 3.59 -2.76
N GLY A 73 -10.37 3.35 -1.91
CA GLY A 73 -10.72 2.04 -1.35
C GLY A 73 -12.11 1.54 -1.76
N SER A 74 -12.90 2.32 -2.52
CA SER A 74 -14.27 1.94 -2.93
C SER A 74 -14.34 0.58 -3.63
N ARG A 75 -13.34 0.27 -4.47
CA ARG A 75 -13.25 -1.04 -5.13
C ARG A 75 -13.14 -2.18 -4.13
N ALA A 76 -12.24 -2.06 -3.15
CA ALA A 76 -12.03 -3.06 -2.11
C ALA A 76 -13.25 -3.18 -1.20
N LEU A 77 -13.78 -2.04 -0.72
CA LEU A 77 -14.98 -1.97 0.11
C LEU A 77 -16.18 -2.69 -0.53
N ARG A 78 -16.34 -2.57 -1.85
CA ARG A 78 -17.42 -3.25 -2.58
C ARG A 78 -17.20 -4.76 -2.67
N ARG A 79 -15.95 -5.21 -2.82
CA ARG A 79 -15.61 -6.62 -3.11
C ARG A 79 -15.51 -7.48 -1.85
N CYS A 80 -14.83 -7.00 -0.81
CA CYS A 80 -14.53 -7.78 0.39
C CYS A 80 -14.81 -6.98 1.66
N ASP A 81 -14.79 -7.66 2.81
CA ASP A 81 -14.77 -6.97 4.09
C ASP A 81 -13.35 -6.43 4.34
N VAL A 82 -13.21 -5.11 4.22
CA VAL A 82 -11.92 -4.41 4.31
C VAL A 82 -11.56 -4.07 5.76
N VAL A 83 -12.50 -4.16 6.70
CA VAL A 83 -12.33 -3.58 8.05
C VAL A 83 -11.23 -4.29 8.84
N PRO A 84 -11.18 -5.64 8.93
CA PRO A 84 -10.09 -6.32 9.66
C PRO A 84 -8.72 -6.03 9.05
N LYS A 85 -8.66 -5.84 7.72
CA LYS A 85 -7.43 -5.51 7.01
C LYS A 85 -6.98 -4.09 7.28
N LEU A 86 -7.90 -3.13 7.25
CA LEU A 86 -7.58 -1.74 7.60
C LEU A 86 -7.10 -1.63 9.03
N GLU A 87 -7.74 -2.33 9.98
CA GLU A 87 -7.28 -2.38 11.37
C GLU A 87 -5.83 -2.88 11.48
N PHE A 88 -5.52 -4.01 10.84
CA PHE A 88 -4.16 -4.54 10.78
C PHE A 88 -3.18 -3.53 10.17
N LEU A 89 -3.53 -2.93 9.02
CA LEU A 89 -2.65 -2.01 8.30
C LEU A 89 -2.45 -0.68 9.04
N ILE A 90 -3.49 -0.16 9.71
CA ILE A 90 -3.39 1.04 10.55
C ILE A 90 -2.43 0.76 11.70
N SER A 91 -2.57 -0.39 12.37
CA SER A 91 -1.66 -0.79 13.44
C SER A 91 -0.23 -0.99 12.92
N PHE A 92 -0.05 -1.53 11.73
CA PHE A 92 1.26 -1.82 11.15
C PHE A 92 1.99 -0.55 10.71
N PHE A 93 1.29 0.38 10.05
CA PHE A 93 1.89 1.63 9.56
C PHE A 93 1.93 2.72 10.63
N GLY A 94 1.11 2.63 11.67
CA GLY A 94 1.08 3.53 12.83
C GLY A 94 -0.04 4.56 12.81
N SER A 95 -0.65 4.84 11.66
CA SER A 95 -1.79 5.75 11.52
C SER A 95 -2.60 5.48 10.25
N PHE A 96 -3.84 5.95 10.24
CA PHE A 96 -4.67 5.92 9.03
C PHE A 96 -4.11 6.83 7.94
N GLU A 97 -3.53 7.98 8.30
CA GLU A 97 -2.96 8.95 7.37
C GLU A 97 -1.76 8.37 6.60
N GLN A 98 -0.86 7.67 7.30
CA GLN A 98 0.27 6.98 6.67
C GLN A 98 -0.21 5.85 5.76
N LEU A 99 -1.19 5.06 6.20
CA LEU A 99 -1.80 4.03 5.37
C LEU A 99 -2.45 4.64 4.12
N LEU A 100 -3.20 5.73 4.26
CA LEU A 100 -3.88 6.41 3.16
C LEU A 100 -2.87 6.90 2.12
N ALA A 101 -1.73 7.46 2.54
CA ALA A 101 -0.65 7.87 1.64
C ALA A 101 -0.08 6.70 0.83
N ILE A 102 -0.01 5.50 1.42
CA ILE A 102 0.43 4.27 0.74
C ILE A 102 -0.63 3.78 -0.25
N ILE A 103 -1.90 3.72 0.16
CA ILE A 103 -3.02 3.26 -0.70
C ILE A 103 -3.15 4.17 -1.93
N LYS A 104 -2.98 5.50 -1.78
CA LYS A 104 -2.98 6.46 -2.89
C LYS A 104 -1.96 6.14 -3.98
N LYS A 105 -0.82 5.54 -3.61
CA LYS A 105 0.22 5.09 -4.57
C LYS A 105 -0.10 3.70 -5.14
N SER A 106 -0.67 2.81 -4.34
CA SER A 106 -1.14 1.51 -4.80
C SER A 106 -2.23 0.92 -3.88
N ASP A 107 -3.42 0.73 -4.44
CA ASP A 107 -4.56 0.12 -3.75
C ASP A 107 -4.45 -1.41 -3.61
N ARG A 108 -3.43 -2.04 -4.21
CA ARG A 108 -3.22 -3.49 -4.21
C ARG A 108 -3.11 -4.08 -2.81
N ILE A 109 -2.60 -3.30 -1.85
CA ILE A 109 -2.51 -3.72 -0.45
C ILE A 109 -3.89 -4.00 0.16
N LEU A 110 -4.95 -3.34 -0.32
CA LEU A 110 -6.33 -3.58 0.11
C LEU A 110 -6.92 -4.87 -0.48
N GLU A 111 -6.37 -5.37 -1.60
CA GLU A 111 -6.79 -6.63 -2.21
C GLU A 111 -5.98 -7.84 -1.69
N ALA A 112 -4.77 -7.61 -1.17
CA ALA A 112 -3.89 -8.67 -0.67
C ALA A 112 -4.43 -9.37 0.59
N ASP A 113 -4.21 -10.68 0.70
CA ASP A 113 -4.56 -11.46 1.89
C ASP A 113 -3.54 -11.23 3.01
N VAL A 114 -4.01 -10.93 4.23
CA VAL A 114 -3.13 -10.59 5.35
C VAL A 114 -2.28 -11.80 5.74
N GLU A 115 -2.88 -12.97 5.89
CA GLU A 115 -2.20 -14.17 6.39
C GLU A 115 -1.34 -14.86 5.33
N ARG A 116 -1.78 -14.84 4.07
CA ARG A 116 -1.12 -15.56 2.98
C ARG A 116 -0.12 -14.73 2.20
N VAL A 117 -0.22 -13.40 2.24
CA VAL A 117 0.63 -12.51 1.44
C VAL A 117 1.39 -11.52 2.34
N LEU A 118 0.67 -10.73 3.14
CA LEU A 118 1.32 -9.65 3.90
C LEU A 118 2.22 -10.19 5.00
N ASN A 119 1.71 -11.08 5.86
CA ASN A 119 2.44 -11.65 6.99
C ASN A 119 3.71 -12.42 6.55
N PRO A 120 3.67 -13.29 5.52
CA PRO A 120 4.88 -13.95 5.01
C PRO A 120 5.92 -12.97 4.47
N ASN A 121 5.49 -11.92 3.76
CA ASN A 121 6.40 -10.90 3.23
C ASN A 121 7.01 -10.05 4.35
N ILE A 122 6.22 -9.67 5.36
CA ILE A 122 6.72 -8.99 6.57
C ILE A 122 7.73 -9.89 7.29
N ALA A 123 7.41 -11.17 7.49
CA ALA A 123 8.28 -12.12 8.16
C ALA A 123 9.62 -12.29 7.40
N LEU A 124 9.57 -12.41 6.08
CA LEU A 124 10.77 -12.47 5.23
C LEU A 124 11.63 -11.22 5.40
N LEU A 125 11.05 -10.02 5.31
CA LEU A 125 11.79 -8.77 5.49
C LEU A 125 12.43 -8.69 6.89
N ARG A 126 11.72 -9.14 7.92
CA ARG A 126 12.24 -9.22 9.29
C ARG A 126 13.38 -10.21 9.46
N GLN A 127 13.31 -11.38 8.82
CA GLN A 127 14.41 -12.35 8.81
C GLN A 127 15.69 -11.77 8.17
N TRP A 128 15.53 -10.77 7.30
CA TRP A 128 16.63 -10.04 6.68
C TRP A 128 17.11 -8.81 7.45
N GLY A 129 16.69 -8.66 8.71
CA GLY A 129 17.19 -7.62 9.61
C GLY A 129 16.41 -6.30 9.56
N LEU A 130 15.34 -6.20 8.77
CA LEU A 130 14.50 -5.00 8.74
C LEU A 130 13.53 -5.00 9.92
N SER A 131 13.50 -3.89 10.67
CA SER A 131 12.49 -3.70 11.71
C SER A 131 11.11 -3.41 11.10
N VAL A 132 10.04 -3.54 11.88
CA VAL A 132 8.68 -3.13 11.44
C VAL A 132 8.67 -1.67 10.98
N ARG A 133 9.39 -0.79 11.69
CA ARG A 133 9.53 0.62 11.32
C ARG A 133 10.22 0.79 9.97
N ASP A 134 11.29 0.04 9.70
CA ASP A 134 12.00 0.12 8.43
C ASP A 134 11.13 -0.38 7.27
N ILE A 135 10.36 -1.45 7.48
CA ILE A 135 9.41 -1.98 6.49
C ILE A 135 8.30 -0.96 6.20
N ALA A 136 7.74 -0.34 7.23
CA ALA A 136 6.74 0.71 7.08
C ALA A 136 7.30 1.90 6.28
N GLN A 137 8.52 2.37 6.60
CA GLN A 137 9.19 3.43 5.85
C GLN A 137 9.46 3.05 4.39
N LEU A 138 9.89 1.82 4.12
CA LEU A 138 10.05 1.33 2.75
C LEU A 138 8.74 1.37 1.98
N CYS A 139 7.62 0.98 2.60
CA CYS A 139 6.30 1.01 1.96
C CYS A 139 5.82 2.43 1.66
N SER A 140 6.24 3.44 2.44
CA SER A 140 5.94 4.84 2.16
C SER A 140 6.48 5.29 0.80
N HIS A 141 7.59 4.73 0.32
CA HIS A 141 8.14 5.00 -1.00
C HIS A 141 7.74 3.93 -2.03
N HIS A 142 7.64 2.68 -1.58
CA HIS A 142 7.42 1.49 -2.40
C HIS A 142 6.17 0.74 -1.95
N ALA A 143 4.99 1.31 -2.23
CA ALA A 143 3.69 0.80 -1.75
C ALA A 143 3.41 -0.67 -2.09
N ARG A 144 4.09 -1.23 -3.11
CA ARG A 144 3.92 -2.62 -3.53
C ARG A 144 4.81 -3.62 -2.80
N MET A 145 5.73 -3.17 -1.94
CA MET A 145 6.72 -4.02 -1.26
C MET A 145 6.10 -5.27 -0.62
N LEU A 146 5.00 -5.09 0.12
CA LEU A 146 4.32 -6.21 0.81
C LEU A 146 3.39 -7.04 -0.07
N THR A 147 3.16 -6.64 -1.32
CA THR A 147 2.25 -7.30 -2.26
C THR A 147 2.99 -7.99 -3.42
N CYS A 148 4.31 -7.89 -3.47
CA CYS A 148 5.15 -8.60 -4.41
C CYS A 148 5.21 -10.10 -4.07
N SER A 149 5.62 -10.91 -5.05
CA SER A 149 5.92 -12.31 -4.76
C SER A 149 7.14 -12.40 -3.83
N PRO A 150 7.20 -13.41 -2.94
CA PRO A 150 8.34 -13.61 -2.05
C PRO A 150 9.68 -13.73 -2.80
N GLU A 151 9.69 -14.31 -4.00
CA GLU A 151 10.87 -14.47 -4.86
C GLU A 151 11.43 -13.10 -5.26
N ARG A 152 10.54 -12.17 -5.62
CA ARG A 152 10.93 -10.81 -6.01
C ARG A 152 11.47 -10.02 -4.82
N ILE A 153 10.88 -10.20 -3.64
CA ILE A 153 11.41 -9.60 -2.40
C ILE A 153 12.80 -10.15 -2.10
N LYS A 154 13.00 -11.46 -2.19
CA LYS A 154 14.33 -12.09 -2.02
C LYS A 154 15.35 -11.56 -3.01
N GLU A 155 14.97 -11.38 -4.27
CA GLU A 155 15.84 -10.79 -5.29
C GLU A 155 16.32 -9.38 -4.89
N PHE A 156 15.41 -8.52 -4.42
CA PHE A 156 15.77 -7.18 -3.96
C PHE A 156 16.69 -7.21 -2.74
N LEU A 157 16.44 -8.12 -1.80
CA LEU A 157 17.23 -8.26 -0.58
C LEU A 157 18.64 -8.78 -0.88
N LEU A 158 18.79 -9.77 -1.77
CA LEU A 158 20.08 -10.27 -2.26
C LEU A 158 20.86 -9.17 -2.96
N ARG A 159 20.22 -8.43 -3.87
CA ARG A 159 20.85 -7.30 -4.56
C ARG A 159 21.29 -6.20 -3.59
N ALA A 160 20.56 -5.98 -2.50
CA ALA A 160 20.97 -5.00 -1.48
C ALA A 160 22.20 -5.47 -0.69
N GLU A 161 22.31 -6.78 -0.43
CA GLU A 161 23.49 -7.39 0.18
C GLU A 161 24.71 -7.38 -0.76
N GLU A 162 24.51 -7.60 -2.07
CA GLU A 162 25.55 -7.47 -3.11
C GLU A 162 26.14 -6.05 -3.20
N LEU A 163 25.45 -5.03 -2.68
CA LEU A 163 26.00 -3.68 -2.53
C LEU A 163 26.99 -3.55 -1.37
N GLY A 164 27.32 -4.64 -0.67
CA GLY A 164 28.31 -4.68 0.42
C GLY A 164 27.80 -4.12 1.75
N VAL A 165 26.50 -3.85 1.89
CA VAL A 165 25.91 -3.36 3.14
C VAL A 165 25.48 -4.53 4.02
N PRO A 166 26.06 -4.70 5.24
CA PRO A 166 25.65 -5.78 6.13
C PRO A 166 24.17 -5.67 6.52
N ARG A 167 23.46 -6.81 6.58
CA ARG A 167 22.04 -6.87 6.98
C ARG A 167 21.75 -6.26 8.37
N SER A 168 22.72 -6.35 9.28
CA SER A 168 22.63 -5.78 10.62
C SER A 168 22.81 -4.26 10.65
N SER A 169 23.26 -3.66 9.55
CA SER A 169 23.46 -2.21 9.45
C SER A 169 22.12 -1.50 9.31
N ARG A 170 21.98 -0.36 10.00
CA ARG A 170 20.86 0.58 9.79
C ARG A 170 20.78 1.09 8.34
N MET A 171 21.88 0.97 7.60
CA MET A 171 21.96 1.33 6.18
C MET A 171 21.28 0.32 5.26
N PHE A 172 21.00 -0.90 5.73
CA PHE A 172 20.47 -1.98 4.88
C PHE A 172 19.13 -1.61 4.25
N LYS A 173 18.25 -0.92 4.98
CA LYS A 173 16.97 -0.45 4.41
C LYS A 173 17.16 0.54 3.25
N TYR A 174 18.19 1.37 3.28
CA TYR A 174 18.46 2.32 2.20
C TYR A 174 19.03 1.59 0.99
N ALA A 175 19.90 0.60 1.19
CA ALA A 175 20.36 -0.28 0.11
C ALA A 175 19.18 -1.01 -0.56
N VAL A 176 18.23 -1.52 0.23
CA VAL A 176 16.98 -2.11 -0.29
C VAL A 176 16.16 -1.08 -1.06
N SER A 177 15.99 0.13 -0.53
CA SER A 177 15.28 1.22 -1.22
C SER A 177 15.89 1.54 -2.58
N VAL A 178 17.22 1.69 -2.64
CA VAL A 178 17.95 1.96 -3.89
C VAL A 178 17.68 0.86 -4.92
N VAL A 179 17.75 -0.40 -4.51
CA VAL A 179 17.55 -1.57 -5.38
C VAL A 179 16.12 -1.67 -5.93
N LEU A 180 15.13 -1.18 -5.20
CA LEU A 180 13.74 -1.10 -5.66
C LEU A 180 13.56 -0.04 -6.77
N ASP A 181 14.33 1.04 -6.73
CA ASP A 181 14.25 2.16 -7.67
C ASP A 181 15.10 1.97 -8.95
N ILE A 182 16.09 1.07 -8.92
CA ILE A 182 17.00 0.84 -10.06
C ILE A 182 16.91 -0.60 -10.57
N THR A 183 16.91 -0.76 -11.89
CA THR A 183 17.06 -2.09 -12.51
C THR A 183 18.47 -2.63 -12.28
N LYS A 184 18.65 -3.95 -12.43
CA LYS A 184 19.95 -4.61 -12.27
C LYS A 184 21.01 -4.00 -13.18
N GLU A 185 20.62 -3.65 -14.41
CA GLU A 185 21.49 -3.05 -15.43
C GLU A 185 21.90 -1.61 -15.06
N LYS A 186 20.96 -0.82 -14.50
CA LYS A 186 21.24 0.54 -14.04
C LYS A 186 22.13 0.55 -12.80
N ALA A 187 21.93 -0.40 -11.88
CA ALA A 187 22.80 -0.59 -10.72
C ALA A 187 24.23 -0.91 -11.15
N ALA A 188 24.39 -1.92 -12.02
CA ALA A 188 25.69 -2.33 -12.54
C ALA A 188 26.41 -1.19 -13.27
N HIS A 189 25.69 -0.40 -14.08
CA HIS A 189 26.28 0.77 -14.75
C HIS A 189 26.75 1.85 -13.79
N LYS A 190 25.95 2.21 -12.78
CA LYS A 190 26.38 3.19 -11.77
C LYS A 190 27.60 2.70 -10.98
N LEU A 191 27.59 1.43 -10.57
CA LEU A 191 28.67 0.86 -9.79
C LEU A 191 29.96 0.74 -10.62
N LYS A 192 29.83 0.35 -11.90
CA LYS A 192 30.94 0.37 -12.86
C LYS A 192 31.48 1.80 -13.04
N PHE A 193 30.63 2.78 -13.26
CA PHE A 193 31.02 4.18 -13.41
C PHE A 193 31.77 4.72 -12.18
N LEU A 194 31.28 4.48 -10.97
CA LEU A 194 31.95 4.90 -9.73
C LEU A 194 33.33 4.27 -9.59
N LYS A 195 33.45 2.96 -9.91
CA LYS A 195 34.74 2.25 -9.88
C LYS A 195 35.70 2.75 -10.96
N SER A 196 35.23 2.89 -12.21
CA SER A 196 36.10 3.16 -13.36
C SER A 196 36.43 4.63 -13.57
N THR A 197 35.55 5.55 -13.15
CA THR A 197 35.68 6.98 -13.43
C THR A 197 36.13 7.77 -12.21
N LEU A 198 35.74 7.35 -11.00
CA LEU A 198 36.08 8.04 -9.76
C LEU A 198 37.13 7.30 -8.92
N GLY A 199 37.57 6.11 -9.34
CA GLY A 199 38.57 5.33 -8.63
C GLY A 199 38.12 4.83 -7.25
N CYS A 200 36.81 4.86 -6.97
CA CYS A 200 36.27 4.48 -5.66
C CYS A 200 36.53 3.01 -5.37
N SER A 201 37.00 2.73 -4.15
CA SER A 201 36.99 1.38 -3.58
C SER A 201 35.55 0.84 -3.48
N GLU A 202 35.39 -0.48 -3.35
CA GLU A 202 34.06 -1.09 -3.20
C GLU A 202 33.25 -0.50 -2.05
N SER A 203 33.92 -0.19 -0.93
CA SER A 203 33.32 0.49 0.21
C SER A 203 32.85 1.91 -0.10
N GLU A 204 33.63 2.69 -0.86
CA GLU A 204 33.28 4.08 -1.18
C GLU A 204 32.16 4.18 -2.21
N ALA A 205 32.17 3.30 -3.22
CA ALA A 205 31.09 3.22 -4.21
C ALA A 205 29.76 2.82 -3.55
N ALA A 206 29.79 1.89 -2.59
CA ALA A 206 28.62 1.50 -1.80
C ALA A 206 28.09 2.68 -0.95
N ILE A 207 28.97 3.47 -0.33
CA ILE A 207 28.59 4.67 0.44
C ILE A 207 27.96 5.73 -0.47
N ALA A 208 28.56 6.02 -1.64
CA ALA A 208 28.07 7.04 -2.57
C ALA A 208 26.72 6.69 -3.20
N VAL A 209 26.47 5.41 -3.51
CA VAL A 209 25.15 4.94 -3.97
C VAL A 209 24.08 5.16 -2.90
N ASN A 210 24.45 5.03 -1.62
CA ASN A 210 23.55 5.25 -0.48
C ASN A 210 23.36 6.74 -0.13
N ALA A 211 24.34 7.61 -0.38
CA ALA A 211 24.30 9.04 -0.05
C ALA A 211 23.34 9.86 -0.94
N ASN A 212 22.93 9.33 -2.10
CA ASN A 212 21.98 9.99 -3.00
C ASN A 212 20.50 9.94 -2.53
N TYR A 213 20.23 9.42 -1.33
CA TYR A 213 18.98 9.66 -0.62
C TYR A 213 19.25 10.59 0.57
N PRO A 214 18.67 11.80 0.62
CA PRO A 214 18.87 12.69 1.74
C PRO A 214 18.39 12.01 3.02
N ALA A 215 19.24 12.03 4.04
CA ALA A 215 18.83 11.83 5.42
C ALA A 215 17.77 12.89 5.73
N ILE A 216 16.50 12.48 5.70
CA ILE A 216 15.44 13.27 6.34
C ILE A 216 15.41 12.79 7.77
N VAL A 217 15.92 13.67 8.65
CA VAL A 217 15.80 13.65 10.11
C VAL A 217 14.35 13.41 10.52
#